data_AF-A0A3D2W181-F1
#
_entry.id   AF-A0A3D2W181-F1
#
_cell.length_a   1.000
_cell.length_b   1.000
_cell.length_c   1.000
_cell.angle_alpha   90.00
_cell.angle_beta   90.00
_cell.angle_gamma   90.00
#
_symmetry.space_group_name_H-M   'P 1'
#
loop_
_entity.id
_entity.type
_entity.pdbx_description
1 polymer ?
#
loop_
_entity_poly.entity_id
_entity_poly.type
_entity_poly.pdbx_seq_one_letter_code
_entity_poly.pdbx_strand_id
1 'polypeptide(L)'
;MSNVVIIHAPEDALPARALAEKLRQARLSVVIEKPAGEEMRSAIKGAKVAIALWSPRSSGQPVLAEDAVFARSSAVLIHATMQNAPLPAQFRGDQSIDLTGWRGEDDFPAWRALAKTVTEKAGAAPPPPSRQGAGFFT
;
A
#
# COMPACT_ATOMS: atom_id res chain seq x y z
N MET A 1 -0.81 9.69 15.79
CA MET A 1 -1.15 10.23 14.46
C MET A 1 -0.91 9.12 13.45
N SER A 2 -1.94 8.79 12.66
CA SER A 2 -1.87 7.73 11.65
C SER A 2 -1.22 8.31 10.40
N ASN A 3 -0.14 7.69 9.91
CA ASN A 3 0.54 8.23 8.72
C ASN A 3 0.08 7.53 7.45
N VAL A 4 -0.35 6.26 7.54
CA VAL A 4 -0.67 5.44 6.37
C VAL A 4 -2.01 4.71 6.54
N VAL A 5 -2.83 4.70 5.49
CA VAL A 5 -4.06 3.90 5.39
C VAL A 5 -3.92 2.91 4.23
N ILE A 6 -4.39 1.67 4.40
CA ILE A 6 -4.41 0.68 3.31
C ILE A 6 -5.86 0.35 2.98
N ILE A 7 -6.24 0.56 1.73
CA ILE A 7 -7.53 0.21 1.15
C ILE A 7 -7.36 -1.15 0.48
N HIS A 8 -8.04 -2.18 0.96
CA HIS A 8 -7.98 -3.53 0.41
C HIS A 8 -9.35 -4.20 0.44
N ALA A 9 -9.55 -5.22 -0.40
CA ALA A 9 -10.71 -6.09 -0.28
C ALA A 9 -10.54 -7.04 0.92
N PRO A 10 -11.64 -7.48 1.58
CA PRO A 10 -11.58 -8.40 2.71
C PRO A 10 -10.85 -9.71 2.37
N GLU A 11 -10.91 -10.15 1.11
CA GLU A 11 -10.19 -11.34 0.61
C GLU A 11 -8.66 -11.16 0.61
N ASP A 12 -8.17 -9.92 0.48
CA ASP A 12 -6.75 -9.55 0.49
C ASP A 12 -6.28 -9.06 1.87
N ALA A 13 -7.02 -9.37 2.93
CA ALA A 13 -6.66 -8.97 4.30
C ALA A 13 -5.31 -9.56 4.75
N LEU A 14 -4.93 -10.75 4.27
CA LEU A 14 -3.65 -11.39 4.60
C LEU A 14 -2.44 -10.55 4.12
N PRO A 15 -2.29 -10.26 2.83
CA PRO A 15 -1.16 -9.45 2.38
C PRO A 15 -1.26 -7.99 2.86
N ALA A 16 -2.47 -7.43 3.03
CA ALA A 16 -2.63 -6.10 3.61
C ALA A 16 -2.12 -6.03 5.07
N ARG A 17 -2.39 -7.07 5.87
CA ARG A 17 -1.84 -7.21 7.23
C ARG A 17 -0.33 -7.32 7.22
N ALA A 18 0.24 -8.15 6.33
CA ALA A 18 1.69 -8.26 6.20
C ALA A 18 2.32 -6.91 5.84
N LEU A 19 1.72 -6.18 4.90
CA LEU A 19 2.14 -4.83 4.51
C LEU A 19 2.11 -3.86 5.70
N ALA A 20 1.01 -3.87 6.46
CA ALA A 20 0.85 -3.03 7.63
C ALA A 20 1.91 -3.33 8.70
N GLU A 21 2.14 -4.60 9.02
CA GLU A 21 3.14 -5.01 10.01
C GLU A 21 4.55 -4.57 9.61
N LYS A 22 4.92 -4.71 8.32
CA LYS A 22 6.21 -4.26 7.81
C LYS A 22 6.38 -2.74 7.86
N LEU A 23 5.33 -1.98 7.50
CA LEU A 23 5.34 -0.53 7.64
C LEU A 23 5.42 -0.11 9.12
N ARG A 24 4.76 -0.84 10.03
CA ARG A 24 4.87 -0.63 11.49
C ARG A 24 6.27 -0.88 12.01
N GLN A 25 6.97 -1.90 11.50
CA GLN A 25 8.40 -2.13 11.78
C GLN A 25 9.27 -0.95 11.32
N ALA A 26 8.89 -0.27 10.23
CA ALA A 26 9.52 0.97 9.77
C ALA A 26 9.10 2.23 10.57
N ARG A 27 8.53 2.07 11.78
CA ARG A 27 8.00 3.14 12.65
C ARG A 27 6.87 3.97 12.04
N LEU A 28 6.12 3.43 11.08
CA LEU A 28 4.91 4.07 10.54
C LEU A 28 3.65 3.56 11.24
N SER A 29 2.71 4.45 11.54
CA SER A 29 1.36 4.05 11.98
C SER A 29 0.48 3.74 10.78
N VAL A 30 0.05 2.48 10.65
CA VAL A 30 -0.77 1.97 9.55
C VAL A 30 -2.15 1.54 10.02
N VAL A 31 -3.19 1.92 9.27
CA VAL A 31 -4.58 1.55 9.52
C VAL A 31 -5.11 0.68 8.38
N ILE A 32 -5.60 -0.52 8.71
CA ILE A 32 -6.19 -1.49 7.76
C ILE A 32 -7.59 -1.97 8.17
N GLU A 33 -8.01 -1.73 9.42
CA GLU A 33 -9.19 -2.36 10.03
C GLU A 33 -10.49 -1.59 9.84
N LYS A 34 -10.57 -0.68 8.86
CA LYS A 34 -11.78 0.11 8.64
C LYS A 34 -12.60 -0.41 7.46
N PRO A 35 -13.90 -0.69 7.65
CA PRO A 35 -14.78 -1.04 6.54
C PRO A 35 -14.85 0.11 5.53
N ALA A 36 -15.00 -0.23 4.26
CA ALA A 36 -15.15 0.74 3.16
C ALA A 36 -16.32 1.70 3.42
N GLY A 37 -16.24 2.93 2.89
CA GLY A 37 -17.24 3.99 3.12
C GLY A 37 -16.79 5.09 4.09
N GLU A 38 -17.71 5.65 4.87
CA GLU A 38 -17.46 6.88 5.66
C GLU A 38 -16.36 6.76 6.72
N GLU A 39 -16.23 5.58 7.33
CA GLU A 39 -15.18 5.26 8.30
C GLU A 39 -13.78 5.32 7.67
N MET A 40 -13.63 4.69 6.50
CA MET A 40 -12.41 4.72 5.70
C MET A 40 -12.08 6.15 5.26
N ARG A 41 -13.07 6.89 4.74
CA ARG A 41 -12.90 8.30 4.35
C ARG A 41 -12.42 9.19 5.49
N SER A 42 -12.95 8.99 6.69
CA SER A 42 -12.53 9.73 7.87
C SER A 42 -11.08 9.39 8.27
N ALA A 43 -10.68 8.13 8.12
CA ALA A 43 -9.29 7.72 8.35
C ALA A 43 -8.33 8.28 7.29
N ILE A 44 -8.74 8.27 6.03
CA ILE A 44 -8.00 8.86 4.90
C ILE A 44 -7.74 10.34 5.15
N LYS A 45 -8.75 11.12 5.57
CA LYS A 45 -8.60 12.55 5.88
C LYS A 45 -7.56 12.82 6.98
N GLY A 46 -7.39 11.88 7.91
CA GLY A 46 -6.40 11.98 8.98
C GLY A 46 -5.01 11.43 8.63
N ALA A 47 -4.86 10.80 7.46
CA ALA A 47 -3.63 10.14 7.04
C ALA A 47 -2.84 10.98 6.03
N LYS A 48 -1.52 10.77 5.99
CA LYS A 48 -0.64 11.43 5.01
C LYS A 48 -0.53 10.65 3.70
N VAL A 49 -0.54 9.32 3.80
CA VAL A 49 -0.37 8.40 2.68
C VAL A 49 -1.50 7.38 2.69
N ALA A 50 -2.03 7.07 1.52
CA ALA A 50 -3.02 6.02 1.32
C ALA A 50 -2.50 5.02 0.28
N ILE A 51 -2.65 3.73 0.55
CA ILE A 51 -2.23 2.66 -0.34
C ILE A 51 -3.47 1.93 -0.81
N ALA A 52 -3.76 1.95 -2.11
CA ALA A 52 -4.87 1.22 -2.70
C ALA A 52 -4.38 -0.11 -3.28
N LEU A 53 -4.89 -1.21 -2.72
CA LEU A 53 -4.50 -2.57 -3.03
C LEU A 53 -5.50 -3.21 -4.00
N TRP A 54 -5.08 -3.34 -5.25
CA TRP A 54 -5.86 -3.90 -6.34
C TRP A 54 -5.57 -5.38 -6.53
N SER A 55 -6.58 -6.21 -6.30
CA SER A 55 -6.60 -7.61 -6.71
C SER A 55 -7.68 -7.79 -7.79
N PRO A 56 -7.75 -8.94 -8.48
CA PRO A 56 -8.80 -9.20 -9.45
C PRO A 56 -10.21 -9.13 -8.83
N ARG A 57 -10.30 -9.28 -7.51
CA ARG A 57 -11.54 -9.15 -6.72
C ARG A 57 -11.82 -7.69 -6.34
N SER A 58 -10.79 -6.93 -5.96
CA SER A 58 -10.93 -5.50 -5.64
C SER A 58 -11.19 -4.62 -6.86
N SER A 59 -10.61 -4.94 -8.02
CA SER A 59 -10.69 -4.11 -9.23
C SER A 59 -12.11 -3.97 -9.78
N GLY A 60 -12.99 -4.94 -9.47
CA GLY A 60 -14.40 -4.92 -9.84
C GLY A 60 -15.33 -4.25 -8.83
N GLN A 61 -14.83 -3.86 -7.65
CA GLN A 61 -15.66 -3.26 -6.61
C GLN A 61 -15.70 -1.73 -6.75
N PRO A 62 -16.87 -1.14 -7.10
CA PRO A 62 -16.98 0.31 -7.29
C PRO A 62 -16.70 1.09 -6.00
N VAL A 63 -17.12 0.57 -4.84
CA VAL A 63 -16.91 1.24 -3.55
C VAL A 63 -15.42 1.46 -3.22
N LEU A 64 -14.57 0.46 -3.49
CA LEU A 64 -13.12 0.58 -3.30
C LEU A 64 -12.49 1.58 -4.27
N ALA A 65 -13.03 1.64 -5.49
CA ALA A 65 -12.64 2.60 -6.50
C ALA A 65 -12.98 4.03 -6.05
N GLU A 66 -14.16 4.26 -5.48
CA GLU A 66 -14.59 5.55 -4.93
C GLU A 66 -13.75 5.98 -3.71
N ASP A 67 -13.45 5.05 -2.79
CA ASP A 67 -12.56 5.32 -1.65
C ASP A 67 -11.14 5.67 -2.10
N ALA A 68 -10.61 5.00 -3.12
CA ALA A 68 -9.33 5.34 -3.71
C ALA A 68 -9.35 6.73 -4.37
N VAL A 69 -10.43 7.11 -5.07
CA VAL A 69 -10.55 8.47 -5.66
C VAL A 69 -10.56 9.52 -4.55
N PHE A 70 -11.29 9.24 -3.48
CA PHE A 70 -11.34 10.10 -2.31
C PHE A 70 -9.96 10.25 -1.65
N ALA A 71 -9.21 9.14 -1.53
CA ALA A 71 -7.84 9.13 -1.04
C ALA A 71 -6.90 9.94 -1.90
N ARG A 72 -7.02 9.89 -3.23
CA ARG A 72 -6.22 10.70 -4.16
C ARG A 72 -6.35 12.20 -3.90
N SER A 73 -7.54 12.65 -3.53
CA SER A 73 -7.83 14.07 -3.28
C SER A 73 -7.40 14.52 -1.88
N SER A 74 -7.42 13.61 -0.90
CA SER A 74 -7.16 13.93 0.51
C SER A 74 -5.73 13.65 0.97
N ALA A 75 -5.03 12.70 0.35
CA ALA A 75 -3.72 12.20 0.76
C ALA A 75 -2.88 11.74 -0.44
N VAL A 76 -1.62 11.35 -0.20
CA VAL A 76 -0.78 10.75 -1.25
C VAL A 76 -1.26 9.32 -1.52
N LEU A 77 -1.92 9.11 -2.66
CA LEU A 77 -2.37 7.80 -3.08
C LEU A 77 -1.25 7.04 -3.81
N ILE A 78 -1.00 5.81 -3.38
CA ILE A 78 -0.09 4.87 -4.03
C ILE A 78 -0.88 3.63 -4.41
N HIS A 79 -0.85 3.25 -5.69
CA HIS A 79 -1.51 2.05 -6.16
C HIS A 79 -0.57 0.84 -6.07
N ALA A 80 -1.06 -0.23 -5.49
CA ALA A 80 -0.38 -1.51 -5.41
C ALA A 80 -1.26 -2.60 -6.04
N THR A 81 -0.76 -3.32 -7.04
CA THR A 81 -1.48 -4.43 -7.67
C THR A 81 -1.00 -5.76 -7.13
N MET A 82 -1.88 -6.74 -7.11
CA MET A 82 -1.58 -8.14 -6.82
C MET A 82 -2.17 -9.04 -7.86
N GLN A 83 -1.54 -10.19 -8.08
CA GLN A 83 -2.02 -11.20 -9.02
C GLN A 83 -2.21 -10.62 -10.44
N ASN A 84 -1.35 -9.66 -10.80
CA ASN A 84 -1.39 -8.90 -12.03
C ASN A 84 -2.78 -8.28 -12.31
N ALA A 85 -3.45 -7.81 -11.25
CA ALA A 85 -4.78 -7.24 -11.36
C ALA A 85 -4.77 -5.93 -12.17
N PRO A 86 -5.75 -5.73 -13.05
CA PRO A 86 -5.89 -4.48 -13.75
C PRO A 86 -6.29 -3.37 -12.79
N LEU A 87 -5.74 -2.17 -12.98
CA LEU A 87 -6.23 -0.99 -12.28
C LEU A 87 -7.65 -0.66 -12.76
N PRO A 88 -8.51 -0.13 -11.88
CA PRO A 88 -9.80 0.40 -12.29
C PRO A 88 -9.64 1.43 -13.41
N ALA A 89 -10.64 1.54 -14.30
CA ALA A 89 -10.56 2.38 -15.51
C ALA A 89 -10.15 3.84 -15.21
N GLN A 90 -10.63 4.38 -14.09
CA GLN A 90 -10.32 5.69 -13.53
C GLN A 90 -8.84 5.90 -13.12
N PHE A 91 -8.06 4.84 -12.96
CA PHE A 91 -6.63 4.87 -12.61
C PHE A 91 -5.75 4.17 -13.64
N ARG A 92 -6.27 3.84 -14.82
CA ARG A 92 -5.56 3.05 -15.84
C ARG A 92 -4.27 3.71 -16.36
N GLY A 93 -4.09 5.02 -16.16
CA GLY A 93 -2.88 5.77 -16.49
C GLY A 93 -2.00 6.14 -15.29
N ASP A 94 -2.36 5.72 -14.08
CA ASP A 94 -1.61 6.05 -12.87
C ASP A 94 -0.49 5.04 -12.60
N GLN A 95 0.55 5.46 -11.87
CA GLN A 95 1.65 4.55 -11.55
C GLN A 95 1.20 3.57 -10.48
N SER A 96 1.44 2.29 -10.73
CA SER A 96 1.15 1.21 -9.79
C SER A 96 2.37 0.33 -9.58
N ILE A 97 2.48 -0.18 -8.36
CA ILE A 97 3.54 -1.09 -7.97
C ILE A 97 2.97 -2.50 -7.95
N ASP A 98 3.52 -3.36 -8.81
CA ASP A 98 3.11 -4.74 -8.86
C ASP A 98 3.76 -5.56 -7.75
N LEU A 99 2.95 -5.96 -6.78
CA LEU A 99 3.30 -6.84 -5.67
C LEU A 99 2.92 -8.29 -5.97
N THR A 100 2.78 -8.67 -7.24
CA THR A 100 2.43 -10.05 -7.61
C THR A 100 3.51 -11.01 -7.15
N GLY A 101 3.10 -12.01 -6.37
CA GLY A 101 4.02 -12.99 -5.79
C GLY A 101 4.64 -12.57 -4.46
N TRP A 102 4.40 -11.34 -3.98
CA TRP A 102 4.93 -10.90 -2.69
C TRP A 102 4.25 -11.63 -1.53
N ARG A 103 5.05 -12.25 -0.65
CA ARG A 103 4.58 -13.02 0.52
C ARG A 103 5.08 -12.47 1.86
N GLY A 104 5.51 -11.21 1.89
CA GLY A 104 6.11 -10.59 3.08
C GLY A 104 7.64 -10.55 3.06
N GLU A 105 8.25 -10.87 1.91
CA GLU A 105 9.71 -10.81 1.71
C GLU A 105 10.22 -9.36 1.70
N ASP A 106 11.20 -9.06 2.54
CA ASP A 106 11.81 -7.73 2.63
C ASP A 106 12.72 -7.39 1.43
N ASP A 107 13.26 -8.40 0.76
CA ASP A 107 14.16 -8.19 -0.38
C ASP A 107 13.40 -7.90 -1.69
N PHE A 108 12.09 -8.14 -1.70
CA PHE A 108 11.26 -8.01 -2.90
C PHE A 108 11.34 -6.58 -3.47
N PRO A 109 11.74 -6.41 -4.75
CA PRO A 109 12.09 -5.10 -5.30
C PRO A 109 10.89 -4.14 -5.33
N ALA A 110 9.70 -4.65 -5.68
CA ALA A 110 8.48 -3.83 -5.71
C ALA A 110 8.05 -3.38 -4.30
N TRP A 111 8.20 -4.25 -3.30
CA TRP A 111 7.96 -3.90 -1.89
C TRP A 111 8.92 -2.80 -1.43
N ARG A 112 10.22 -2.91 -1.77
CA ARG A 112 11.20 -1.86 -1.43
C ARG A 112 10.87 -0.53 -2.10
N ALA A 113 10.44 -0.55 -3.37
CA ALA A 113 10.00 0.66 -4.06
C ALA A 113 8.78 1.30 -3.37
N LEU A 114 7.79 0.48 -2.97
CA LEU A 114 6.62 0.93 -2.23
C LEU A 114 7.02 1.53 -0.88
N ALA A 115 7.78 0.79 -0.08
CA ALA A 115 8.16 1.21 1.27
C ALA A 115 9.03 2.47 1.24
N LYS A 116 9.92 2.61 0.25
CA LYS A 116 10.70 3.83 0.03
C LYS A 116 9.77 5.01 -0.30
N THR A 117 8.85 4.84 -1.25
CA THR A 117 7.90 5.89 -1.63
C THR A 117 7.01 6.30 -0.45
N VAL A 118 6.49 5.33 0.31
CA VAL A 118 5.66 5.58 1.49
C VAL A 118 6.45 6.31 2.57
N THR A 119 7.68 5.90 2.86
CA THR A 119 8.51 6.54 3.89
C THR A 119 8.94 7.96 3.48
N GLU A 120 9.32 8.17 2.23
CA GLU A 120 9.61 9.50 1.66
C GLU A 120 8.40 10.43 1.78
N LYS A 121 7.19 9.95 1.45
CA LYS A 121 5.96 10.76 1.50
C LYS A 121 5.42 10.95 2.91
N ALA A 122 5.58 9.95 3.78
CA ALA A 122 5.20 10.03 5.19
C ALA A 122 6.19 10.86 6.02
N GLY A 123 7.37 11.18 5.48
CA GLY A 123 8.46 11.85 6.19
C GLY A 123 9.11 10.97 7.25
N ALA A 124 9.09 9.65 7.06
CA ALA A 124 9.73 8.68 7.94
C ALA A 124 11.04 8.16 7.35
N ALA A 125 11.92 7.62 8.19
CA ALA A 125 13.14 6.99 7.71
C ALA A 125 12.79 5.77 6.84
N PRO A 126 13.42 5.58 5.67
CA PRO A 126 13.22 4.40 4.85
C PRO A 126 13.55 3.13 5.65
N PRO A 127 12.88 2.00 5.40
CA PRO A 127 13.23 0.75 6.07
C PRO A 127 14.72 0.46 5.81
N PRO A 128 15.45 -0.03 6.83
CA PRO A 128 16.85 -0.34 6.65
C PRO A 128 17.00 -1.30 5.46
N PRO A 129 17.98 -1.10 4.57
CA PRO A 129 18.22 -2.03 3.49
C PRO A 129 18.44 -3.42 4.09
N SER A 130 17.67 -4.40 3.63
CA SER A 130 17.91 -5.81 3.87
C SER A 130 19.38 -6.07 3.53
N ARG A 131 20.21 -6.36 4.54
CA ARG A 131 21.60 -6.79 4.33
C ARG A 131 21.55 -8.22 3.81
N GLN A 132 21.10 -8.41 2.56
CA GLN A 132 21.27 -9.66 1.83
C GLN A 132 22.25 -9.41 0.69
N GLY A 133 23.42 -10.04 0.81
CA GLY A 133 24.33 -10.25 -0.31
C GLY A 133 25.15 -9.04 -0.74
N ALA A 134 25.81 -8.35 0.20
CA ALA A 134 27.17 -7.92 -0.15
C ALA A 134 27.96 -9.23 -0.34
N GLY A 135 27.96 -9.73 -1.58
CA GLY A 135 28.87 -10.77 -2.01
C GLY A 135 30.26 -10.29 -1.64
N PHE A 136 30.79 -10.91 -0.60
CA PHE A 136 32.16 -10.75 -0.17
C PHE A 136 33.07 -11.12 -1.34
N PHE A 137 34.00 -10.22 -1.64
CA PHE A 137 35.37 -10.47 -2.12
C PHE A 137 35.67 -11.85 -2.73
N THR A 138 36.04 -11.88 -4.02
CA THR A 138 37.39 -12.29 -4.48
C THR A 138 37.56 -11.99 -5.95
#